data_AF-A0A6L5K535-F1
#
_entry.id   AF-A0A6L5K535-F1
#
_cell.length_a   1.000
_cell.length_b   1.000
_cell.length_c   1.000
_cell.angle_alpha   90.00
_cell.angle_beta   90.00
_cell.angle_gamma   90.00
#
_symmetry.space_group_name_H-M   'P 1'
#
loop_
_entity.id
_entity.type
_entity.pdbx_description
1 polymer ?
#
loop_
_entity_poly.entity_id
_entity_poly.type
_entity_poly.pdbx_seq_one_letter_code
_entity_poly.pdbx_strand_id
1 'polypeptide(L)'
;MYVLSTIIRWGWCPTLITALAIIGRHYEWPLWLLAAVLVVILIIGLVVAISTARERAVERASMRLKQLVGYFNRRFTGDSSLSIFAIIRSLLTSDNARVWGWARETEVAQRIFNTWCDSFTDRVESDIRTRRFILYLRTYQSELWMINSHYYEFMEQFCEVAQSMELPSELIDQYNRLVEEYNAFIQQFRDNIAELRRVARTEIEPPSVKFAKAIPGTKPTPQPTE
;
A
#
# COMPACT_ATOMS: atom_id res chain seq x y z
N MET A 1 4.40 34.37 -8.15
CA MET A 1 3.96 33.04 -8.67
C MET A 1 2.96 32.31 -7.78
N TYR A 2 2.91 32.53 -6.45
CA TYR A 2 1.92 31.86 -5.58
C TYR A 2 0.47 32.37 -5.74
N VAL A 3 0.27 33.67 -6.02
CA VAL A 3 -1.07 34.25 -6.15
C VAL A 3 -1.78 33.71 -7.41
N LEU A 4 -1.07 33.57 -8.53
CA LEU A 4 -1.63 33.00 -9.76
C LEU A 4 -2.09 31.53 -9.55
N SER A 5 -1.28 30.70 -8.87
CA SER A 5 -1.66 29.32 -8.54
C SER A 5 -2.84 29.23 -7.56
N THR A 6 -2.93 30.18 -6.62
CA THR A 6 -4.03 30.21 -5.63
C THR A 6 -5.33 30.62 -6.28
N ILE A 7 -5.32 31.63 -7.15
CA ILE A 7 -6.54 32.01 -7.86
C ILE A 7 -6.93 30.83 -8.77
N ILE A 8 -5.99 30.17 -9.49
CA ILE A 8 -6.28 29.02 -10.40
C ILE A 8 -7.03 27.90 -9.68
N ARG A 9 -6.75 27.68 -8.39
CA ARG A 9 -7.42 26.67 -7.54
C ARG A 9 -8.83 27.04 -7.08
N TRP A 10 -9.29 28.28 -7.20
CA TRP A 10 -10.47 28.78 -6.50
C TRP A 10 -11.68 29.12 -7.38
N GLY A 11 -11.72 28.65 -8.63
CA GLY A 11 -12.90 28.79 -9.49
C GLY A 11 -12.86 30.02 -10.40
N TRP A 12 -11.80 30.13 -11.23
CA TRP A 12 -11.76 31.14 -12.29
C TRP A 12 -12.87 30.95 -13.32
N CYS A 13 -13.26 29.72 -13.64
CA CYS A 13 -14.21 29.52 -14.73
C CYS A 13 -15.56 30.20 -14.48
N PRO A 14 -16.22 30.06 -13.32
CA PRO A 14 -17.45 30.81 -13.06
C PRO A 14 -17.26 32.34 -13.13
N THR A 15 -16.19 32.87 -12.54
CA THR A 15 -15.94 34.32 -12.51
C THR A 15 -15.58 34.89 -13.89
N LEU A 16 -14.76 34.19 -14.68
CA LEU A 16 -14.48 34.53 -16.07
C LEU A 16 -15.72 34.40 -16.94
N ILE A 17 -16.51 33.33 -16.79
CA ILE A 17 -17.77 33.12 -17.52
C ILE A 17 -18.74 34.28 -17.25
N THR A 18 -18.93 34.66 -15.99
CA THR A 18 -19.79 35.78 -15.61
C THR A 18 -19.26 37.11 -16.14
N ALA A 19 -17.96 37.39 -16.02
CA ALA A 19 -17.36 38.61 -16.54
C ALA A 19 -17.46 38.71 -18.07
N LEU A 20 -17.18 37.62 -18.79
CA LEU A 20 -17.26 37.57 -20.25
C LEU A 20 -18.72 37.72 -20.73
N ALA A 21 -19.68 37.13 -20.02
CA ALA A 21 -21.10 37.27 -20.33
C ALA A 21 -21.57 38.72 -20.16
N ILE A 22 -21.11 39.43 -19.13
CA ILE A 22 -21.43 40.86 -18.90
C ILE A 22 -20.81 41.73 -19.99
N ILE A 23 -19.53 41.53 -20.32
CA ILE A 23 -18.81 42.31 -21.35
C ILE A 23 -19.39 42.04 -22.74
N GLY A 24 -19.63 40.78 -23.09
CA GLY A 24 -20.19 40.41 -24.38
C GLY A 24 -21.62 40.92 -24.60
N ARG A 25 -22.43 41.02 -23.53
CA ARG A 25 -23.74 41.69 -23.58
C ARG A 25 -23.60 43.20 -23.76
N HIS A 26 -22.61 43.82 -23.12
CA HIS A 26 -22.37 45.27 -23.21
C HIS A 26 -21.85 45.71 -24.58
N TYR A 27 -21.02 44.89 -25.23
CA TYR A 27 -20.44 45.14 -26.57
C TYR A 27 -21.25 44.49 -27.72
N GLU A 28 -22.48 44.05 -27.47
CA GLU A 28 -23.39 43.45 -28.46
C GLU A 28 -22.76 42.32 -29.31
N TRP A 29 -22.00 41.44 -28.66
CA TRP A 29 -21.39 40.32 -29.38
C TRP A 29 -22.47 39.40 -29.98
N PRO A 30 -22.23 38.86 -31.19
CA PRO A 30 -23.11 37.85 -31.76
C PRO A 30 -23.25 36.66 -30.81
N LEU A 31 -24.49 36.24 -30.54
CA LEU A 31 -24.79 35.18 -29.57
C LEU A 31 -24.04 33.88 -29.84
N TRP A 32 -23.85 33.52 -31.10
CA TRP A 32 -23.10 32.31 -31.49
C TRP A 32 -21.62 32.38 -31.10
N LEU A 33 -21.01 33.56 -31.20
CA LEU A 33 -19.60 33.79 -30.87
C LEU A 33 -19.39 33.77 -29.35
N LEU A 34 -20.32 34.39 -28.61
CA LEU A 34 -20.33 34.34 -27.14
C LEU A 34 -20.53 32.91 -26.62
N ALA A 35 -21.50 32.17 -27.18
CA ALA A 35 -21.75 30.78 -26.83
C ALA A 35 -20.52 29.89 -27.09
N ALA A 36 -19.86 30.05 -28.24
CA ALA A 36 -18.65 29.30 -28.56
C ALA A 36 -17.52 29.53 -27.55
N VAL A 37 -17.25 30.78 -27.17
CA VAL A 37 -16.20 31.11 -26.20
C VAL A 37 -16.53 30.55 -24.81
N LEU A 38 -17.78 30.64 -24.37
CA LEU A 38 -18.22 30.07 -23.09
C LEU A 38 -18.05 28.54 -23.04
N VAL A 39 -18.39 27.84 -24.13
CA VAL A 39 -18.20 26.38 -24.23
C VAL A 39 -16.72 26.03 -24.10
N VAL A 40 -15.82 26.75 -24.78
CA VAL A 40 -14.37 26.51 -24.69
C VAL A 40 -13.85 26.73 -23.27
N ILE A 41 -14.24 27.83 -22.61
CA ILE A 41 -13.84 28.11 -21.21
C ILE A 41 -14.35 27.03 -20.26
N LEU A 42 -15.58 26.54 -20.48
CA LEU A 42 -16.15 25.46 -19.67
C LEU A 42 -15.39 24.14 -19.85
N ILE A 43 -15.01 23.79 -21.08
CA ILE A 43 -14.18 22.59 -21.35
C ILE A 43 -12.83 22.71 -20.65
N ILE A 44 -12.15 23.85 -20.77
CA ILE A 44 -10.85 24.09 -20.10
C ILE A 44 -11.02 23.97 -18.57
N GLY A 45 -12.05 24.59 -18.01
CA GLY A 45 -12.37 24.51 -16.59
C GLY A 45 -12.60 23.09 -16.10
N LEU A 46 -13.35 22.30 -16.87
CA LEU A 46 -13.63 20.90 -16.57
C LEU A 46 -12.33 20.07 -16.59
N VAL A 47 -11.48 20.27 -17.60
CA VAL A 47 -10.18 19.58 -17.70
C VAL A 47 -9.29 19.91 -16.50
N VAL A 48 -9.19 21.18 -16.12
CA VAL A 48 -8.39 21.62 -14.95
C VAL A 48 -8.95 21.04 -13.65
N ALA A 49 -10.27 21.03 -13.48
CA ALA A 49 -10.92 20.45 -12.31
C ALA A 49 -10.66 18.94 -12.19
N ILE A 50 -10.79 18.20 -13.30
CA ILE A 50 -10.51 16.77 -13.35
C ILE A 50 -9.03 16.49 -13.04
N SER A 51 -8.09 17.27 -13.62
CA SER A 51 -6.65 17.11 -13.36
C SER A 51 -6.32 17.35 -11.89
N THR A 52 -6.85 18.43 -11.30
CA THR A 52 -6.63 18.76 -9.88
C THR A 52 -7.21 17.71 -8.95
N ALA A 53 -8.42 17.20 -9.26
CA ALA A 53 -9.05 16.13 -8.49
C ALA A 53 -8.21 14.84 -8.54
N ARG A 54 -7.65 14.53 -9.72
CA ARG A 54 -6.76 13.40 -9.93
C ARG A 54 -5.45 13.55 -9.14
N GLU A 55 -4.79 14.70 -9.21
CA GLU A 55 -3.57 14.99 -8.42
C GLU A 55 -3.82 14.78 -6.92
N ARG A 56 -4.89 15.36 -6.37
CA ARG A 56 -5.25 15.17 -4.96
C ARG A 56 -5.59 13.74 -4.60
N ALA A 57 -6.11 12.95 -5.55
CA ALA A 57 -6.38 11.53 -5.33
C ALA A 57 -5.08 10.72 -5.32
N VAL A 58 -4.15 11.03 -6.22
CA VAL A 58 -2.80 10.44 -6.23
C VAL A 58 -2.07 10.75 -4.93
N GLU A 59 -2.08 12.01 -4.46
CA GLU A 59 -1.45 12.41 -3.19
C GLU A 59 -2.02 11.64 -1.98
N ARG A 60 -3.34 11.42 -1.94
CA ARG A 60 -3.97 10.66 -0.86
C ARG A 60 -3.59 9.19 -0.91
N ALA A 61 -3.66 8.57 -2.09
CA ALA A 61 -3.26 7.19 -2.27
C ALA A 61 -1.76 6.97 -1.98
N SER A 62 -0.93 7.96 -2.30
CA SER A 62 0.51 7.95 -2.02
C SER A 62 0.79 8.05 -0.51
N MET A 63 0.04 8.89 0.22
CA MET A 63 0.13 8.96 1.69
C MET A 63 -0.31 7.66 2.36
N ARG A 64 -1.35 7.00 1.84
CA ARG A 64 -1.74 5.66 2.31
C ARG A 64 -0.64 4.63 2.09
N LEU A 65 0.01 4.66 0.93
CA LEU A 65 1.16 3.78 0.65
C LEU A 65 2.26 4.01 1.69
N LYS A 66 2.62 5.26 2.02
CA LYS A 66 3.58 5.56 3.10
C LYS A 66 3.18 4.91 4.42
N GLN A 67 1.92 5.05 4.82
CA GLN A 67 1.41 4.49 6.07
C GLN A 67 1.53 2.96 6.08
N LEU A 68 1.23 2.32 4.95
CA LEU A 68 1.38 0.86 4.79
C LEU A 68 2.84 0.42 4.90
N VAL A 69 3.78 1.14 4.26
CA VAL A 69 5.21 0.87 4.40
C VAL A 69 5.66 0.93 5.86
N GLY A 70 5.33 2.02 6.55
CA GLY A 70 5.72 2.19 7.95
C GLY A 70 5.06 1.17 8.89
N TYR A 71 3.78 0.84 8.63
CA TYR A 71 3.09 -0.21 9.38
C TYR A 71 3.74 -1.58 9.16
N PHE A 72 4.04 -1.94 7.90
CA PHE A 72 4.67 -3.20 7.57
C PHE A 72 6.03 -3.36 8.26
N ASN A 73 6.90 -2.34 8.13
CA ASN A 73 8.23 -2.38 8.74
C ASN A 73 8.11 -2.55 10.27
N ARG A 74 7.30 -1.73 10.94
CA ARG A 74 7.15 -1.81 12.39
C ARG A 74 6.57 -3.15 12.87
N ARG A 75 5.68 -3.78 12.11
CA ARG A 75 4.90 -4.93 12.59
C ARG A 75 5.49 -6.28 12.20
N PHE A 76 6.14 -6.38 11.04
CA PHE A 76 6.53 -7.66 10.45
C PHE A 76 8.05 -7.83 10.28
N THR A 77 8.85 -6.78 10.50
CA THR A 77 10.31 -6.84 10.37
C THR A 77 11.01 -6.67 11.73
N GLY A 78 12.35 -6.71 11.72
CA GLY A 78 13.17 -6.50 12.91
C GLY A 78 12.95 -7.58 13.97
N ASP A 79 12.88 -7.16 15.23
CA ASP A 79 12.65 -8.02 16.40
C ASP A 79 11.17 -8.07 16.82
N SER A 80 10.24 -7.76 15.89
CA SER A 80 8.82 -7.88 16.18
C SER A 80 8.45 -9.32 16.54
N SER A 81 7.73 -9.49 17.65
CA SER A 81 7.19 -10.77 18.10
C SER A 81 6.11 -11.34 17.17
N LEU A 82 5.56 -10.50 16.27
CA LEU A 82 4.67 -10.91 15.18
C LEU A 82 5.38 -10.93 13.82
N SER A 83 6.70 -11.08 13.78
CA SER A 83 7.39 -11.40 12.53
C SER A 83 7.37 -12.91 12.28
N ILE A 84 7.28 -13.31 11.01
CA ILE A 84 7.44 -14.72 10.63
C ILE A 84 8.81 -15.24 11.05
N PHE A 85 9.84 -14.38 11.01
CA PHE A 85 11.19 -14.73 11.43
C PHE A 85 11.30 -15.06 12.92
N ALA A 86 10.55 -14.37 13.79
CA ALA A 86 10.51 -14.71 15.21
C ALA A 86 9.89 -16.10 15.45
N ILE A 87 8.85 -16.45 14.69
CA ILE A 87 8.18 -17.75 14.74
C ILE A 87 9.10 -18.85 14.20
N ILE A 88 9.79 -18.60 13.08
CA ILE A 88 10.74 -19.57 12.51
C ILE A 88 11.93 -19.77 13.47
N ARG A 89 12.38 -18.71 14.15
CA ARG A 89 13.48 -18.79 15.12
C ARG A 89 13.16 -19.74 16.29
N SER A 90 11.90 -19.84 16.72
CA SER A 90 11.56 -20.80 17.78
C SER A 90 11.69 -22.26 17.35
N LEU A 91 11.76 -22.54 16.04
CA LEU A 91 12.01 -23.88 15.51
C LEU A 91 13.48 -24.29 15.58
N LEU A 92 14.40 -23.39 15.96
CA LEU A 92 15.81 -23.72 16.18
C LEU A 92 16.01 -24.67 17.38
N THR A 93 15.00 -24.87 18.21
CA THR A 93 15.02 -25.88 19.29
C THR A 93 14.49 -27.24 18.85
N SER A 94 14.11 -27.41 17.57
CA SER A 94 13.60 -28.67 17.04
C SER A 94 14.73 -29.70 16.88
N ASP A 95 14.44 -30.96 17.25
CA ASP A 95 15.34 -32.10 17.03
C ASP A 95 15.42 -32.53 15.55
N ASN A 96 14.55 -31.99 14.69
CA ASN A 96 14.54 -32.30 13.27
C ASN A 96 15.65 -31.52 12.54
N ALA A 97 16.72 -32.22 12.14
CA ALA A 97 17.88 -31.63 11.48
C ALA A 97 17.55 -30.82 10.21
N ARG A 98 16.52 -31.23 9.45
CA ARG A 98 16.08 -30.50 8.24
C ARG A 98 15.43 -29.17 8.60
N VAL A 99 14.54 -29.17 9.59
CA VAL A 99 13.83 -27.96 10.06
C VAL A 99 14.81 -27.01 10.72
N TRP A 100 15.72 -27.54 11.53
CA TRP A 100 16.80 -26.76 12.12
C TRP A 100 17.69 -26.09 11.06
N GLY A 101 18.10 -26.84 10.03
CA GLY A 101 18.92 -26.32 8.94
C GLY A 101 18.23 -25.18 8.18
N TRP A 102 16.96 -25.36 7.82
CA TRP A 102 16.15 -24.33 7.16
C TRP A 102 15.91 -23.10 8.06
N ALA A 103 15.58 -23.30 9.34
CA ALA A 103 15.40 -22.19 10.29
C ALA A 103 16.69 -21.36 10.44
N ARG A 104 17.86 -22.01 10.40
CA ARG A 104 19.16 -21.34 10.43
C ARG A 104 19.44 -20.52 9.17
N GLU A 105 19.14 -21.04 7.99
CA GLU A 105 19.26 -20.29 6.74
C GLU A 105 18.33 -19.07 6.73
N THR A 106 17.17 -19.20 7.36
CA THR A 106 16.19 -18.13 7.48
C THR A 106 16.68 -16.98 8.36
N GLU A 107 17.58 -17.21 9.33
CA GLU A 107 18.20 -16.11 10.09
C GLU A 107 19.06 -15.20 9.21
N VAL A 108 19.77 -15.78 8.23
CA VAL A 108 20.55 -14.99 7.25
C VAL A 108 19.60 -14.22 6.33
N ALA A 109 18.54 -14.88 5.87
CA ALA A 109 17.52 -14.27 5.05
C ALA A 109 16.82 -13.09 5.78
N GLN A 110 16.53 -13.24 7.08
CA GLN A 110 15.96 -12.17 7.92
C GLN A 110 16.82 -10.91 7.88
N ARG A 111 18.14 -11.01 7.99
CA ARG A 111 19.03 -9.84 7.98
C ARG A 111 18.99 -9.10 6.65
N ILE A 112 19.03 -9.84 5.54
CA ILE A 112 18.95 -9.26 4.20
C ILE A 112 17.59 -8.60 4.01
N PHE A 113 16.51 -9.27 4.41
CA PHE A 113 15.15 -8.77 4.30
C PHE A 113 14.93 -7.50 5.13
N ASN A 114 15.40 -7.47 6.39
CA ASN A 114 15.33 -6.30 7.25
C ASN A 114 16.11 -5.12 6.64
N THR A 115 17.34 -5.36 6.17
CA THR A 115 18.15 -4.32 5.52
C THR A 115 17.45 -3.74 4.29
N TRP A 116 16.79 -4.59 3.51
CA TRP A 116 16.01 -4.14 2.36
C TRP A 116 14.80 -3.30 2.79
N CYS A 117 14.05 -3.74 3.80
CA CYS A 117 12.89 -3.01 4.31
C CYS A 117 13.26 -1.66 4.94
N ASP A 118 14.37 -1.60 5.68
CA ASP A 118 14.88 -0.37 6.28
C ASP A 118 15.32 0.60 5.19
N SER A 119 16.12 0.14 4.23
CA SER A 119 16.55 0.98 3.11
C SER A 119 15.38 1.49 2.27
N PHE A 120 14.37 0.64 2.05
CA PHE A 120 13.14 1.03 1.37
C PHE A 120 12.37 2.11 2.16
N THR A 121 12.21 1.92 3.47
CA THR A 121 11.53 2.89 4.35
C THR A 121 12.25 4.24 4.37
N ASP A 122 13.58 4.24 4.47
CA ASP A 122 14.40 5.46 4.45
C ASP A 122 14.25 6.24 3.14
N ARG A 123 14.24 5.54 2.00
CA ARG A 123 14.03 6.17 0.68
C ARG A 123 12.64 6.76 0.56
N VAL A 124 11.61 6.01 0.97
CA VAL A 124 10.21 6.48 1.00
C VAL A 124 10.11 7.74 1.86
N GLU A 125 10.68 7.75 3.06
CA GLU A 125 10.63 8.90 3.96
C GLU A 125 11.38 10.11 3.40
N SER A 126 12.59 9.90 2.87
CA SER A 126 13.42 10.95 2.27
C SER A 126 12.72 11.61 1.06
N ASP A 127 12.14 10.81 0.17
CA ASP A 127 11.46 11.32 -1.03
C ASP A 127 10.14 12.00 -0.71
N ILE A 128 9.49 11.64 0.39
CA ILE A 128 8.32 12.37 0.89
C ILE A 128 8.74 13.74 1.40
N ARG A 129 9.82 13.81 2.19
CA ARG A 129 10.36 15.08 2.71
C ARG A 129 10.76 16.02 1.59
N THR A 130 11.31 15.50 0.49
CA THR A 130 11.72 16.29 -0.69
C THR A 130 10.60 16.50 -1.72
N ARG A 131 9.37 16.04 -1.44
CA ARG A 131 8.20 16.08 -2.35
C ARG A 131 8.40 15.35 -3.69
N ARG A 132 9.38 14.45 -3.76
CA ARG A 132 9.69 13.61 -4.92
C ARG A 132 8.93 12.29 -4.94
N PHE A 133 8.28 11.92 -3.84
CA PHE A 133 7.56 10.66 -3.70
C PHE A 133 6.59 10.34 -4.84
N ILE A 134 5.87 11.35 -5.34
CA ILE A 134 4.90 11.18 -6.44
C ILE A 134 5.60 10.73 -7.74
N LEU A 135 6.83 11.17 -7.98
CA LEU A 135 7.62 10.81 -9.17
C LEU A 135 8.02 9.33 -9.14
N TYR A 136 8.27 8.79 -7.95
CA TYR A 136 8.70 7.40 -7.74
C TYR A 136 7.58 6.49 -7.25
N LEU A 137 6.33 6.96 -7.25
CA LEU A 137 5.18 6.24 -6.69
C LEU A 137 5.04 4.83 -7.25
N ARG A 138 5.20 4.67 -8.58
CA ARG A 138 5.13 3.38 -9.25
C ARG A 138 6.27 2.45 -8.81
N THR A 139 7.48 2.98 -8.66
CA THR A 139 8.64 2.23 -8.16
C THR A 139 8.40 1.75 -6.73
N TYR A 140 7.96 2.63 -5.84
CA TYR A 140 7.72 2.29 -4.45
C TYR A 140 6.59 1.28 -4.26
N GLN A 141 5.53 1.39 -5.07
CA GLN A 141 4.44 0.41 -5.07
C GLN A 141 4.94 -0.97 -5.54
N SER A 142 5.76 -1.02 -6.60
CA SER A 142 6.35 -2.25 -7.10
C SER A 142 7.27 -2.89 -6.08
N GLU A 143 8.10 -2.08 -5.42
CA GLU A 143 9.01 -2.58 -4.40
C GLU A 143 8.28 -3.10 -3.16
N LEU A 144 7.26 -2.38 -2.66
CA LEU A 144 6.44 -2.89 -1.56
C LEU A 144 5.73 -4.20 -1.93
N TRP A 145 5.30 -4.35 -3.19
CA TRP A 145 4.73 -5.60 -3.66
C TRP A 145 5.75 -6.74 -3.66
N MET A 146 7.00 -6.49 -4.05
CA MET A 146 8.07 -7.50 -4.00
C MET A 146 8.43 -7.87 -2.55
N ILE A 147 8.55 -6.89 -1.65
CA ILE A 147 8.79 -7.10 -0.21
C ILE A 147 7.71 -8.02 0.36
N ASN A 148 6.45 -7.70 0.07
CA ASN A 148 5.30 -8.46 0.50
C ASN A 148 5.29 -9.89 -0.07
N SER A 149 5.58 -10.03 -1.36
CA SER A 149 5.64 -11.35 -2.02
C SER A 149 6.72 -12.25 -1.42
N HIS A 150 7.90 -11.71 -1.13
CA HIS A 150 8.95 -12.47 -0.45
C HIS A 150 8.62 -12.78 1.01
N TYR A 151 7.97 -11.85 1.72
CA TYR A 151 7.48 -12.13 3.07
C TYR A 151 6.47 -13.28 3.07
N TYR A 152 5.57 -13.29 2.09
CA TYR A 152 4.60 -14.36 1.90
C TYR A 152 5.27 -15.72 1.66
N GLU A 153 6.36 -15.78 0.89
CA GLU A 153 7.11 -17.01 0.64
C GLU A 153 7.60 -17.64 1.96
N PHE A 154 8.09 -16.84 2.91
CA PHE A 154 8.48 -17.36 4.23
C PHE A 154 7.28 -17.92 5.01
N MET A 155 6.11 -17.29 4.90
CA MET A 155 4.88 -17.80 5.53
C MET A 155 4.43 -19.12 4.89
N GLU A 156 4.53 -19.24 3.57
CA GLU A 156 4.20 -20.46 2.83
C GLU A 156 5.14 -21.60 3.22
N GLN A 157 6.46 -21.35 3.25
CA GLN A 157 7.46 -22.31 3.71
C GLN A 157 7.20 -22.76 5.15
N PHE A 158 6.85 -21.83 6.05
CA PHE A 158 6.48 -22.19 7.41
C PHE A 158 5.25 -23.10 7.46
N CYS A 159 4.21 -22.82 6.68
CA CYS A 159 3.05 -23.70 6.56
C CYS A 159 3.42 -25.11 6.06
N GLU A 160 4.34 -25.23 5.09
CA GLU A 160 4.83 -26.53 4.62
C GLU A 160 5.56 -27.30 5.73
N VAL A 161 6.40 -26.61 6.51
CA VAL A 161 7.07 -27.20 7.67
C VAL A 161 6.06 -27.63 8.73
N ALA A 162 5.07 -26.80 9.02
CA ALA A 162 3.99 -27.09 9.96
C ALA A 162 3.13 -28.29 9.58
N GLN A 163 3.00 -28.59 8.28
CA GLN A 163 2.30 -29.79 7.81
C GLN A 163 3.16 -31.06 7.92
N SER A 164 4.48 -30.91 7.99
CA SER A 164 5.43 -32.02 8.02
C SER A 164 5.79 -32.50 9.43
N MET A 165 5.40 -31.76 10.48
CA MET A 165 5.69 -32.10 11.87
C MET A 165 4.62 -31.58 12.84
N GLU A 166 4.53 -32.19 14.02
CA GLU A 166 3.69 -31.68 15.09
C GLU A 166 4.32 -30.42 15.72
N LEU A 167 3.57 -29.32 15.72
CA LEU A 167 3.98 -28.06 16.33
C LEU A 167 3.32 -27.89 17.70
N PRO A 168 4.00 -27.25 18.68
CA PRO A 168 3.35 -26.81 19.90
C PRO A 168 2.16 -25.89 19.61
N SER A 169 1.08 -26.04 20.36
CA SER A 169 -0.14 -25.22 20.18
C SER A 169 0.12 -23.71 20.33
N GLU A 170 1.02 -23.32 21.23
CA GLU A 170 1.43 -21.92 21.42
C GLU A 170 2.02 -21.31 20.14
N LEU A 171 2.80 -22.11 19.39
CA LEU A 171 3.40 -21.66 18.14
C LEU A 171 2.34 -21.51 17.03
N ILE A 172 1.39 -22.44 16.97
CA ILE A 172 0.24 -22.38 16.05
C ILE A 172 -0.59 -21.12 16.34
N ASP A 173 -0.85 -20.84 17.61
CA ASP A 173 -1.60 -19.65 18.02
C ASP A 173 -0.87 -18.35 17.68
N GLN A 174 0.45 -18.29 17.92
CA GLN A 174 1.28 -17.14 17.54
C GLN A 174 1.27 -16.91 16.03
N TYR A 175 1.39 -17.98 15.24
CA TYR A 175 1.32 -17.90 13.78
C TYR A 175 -0.07 -17.46 13.30
N ASN A 176 -1.14 -18.00 13.87
CA ASN A 176 -2.50 -17.61 13.48
C ASN A 176 -2.78 -16.13 13.77
N ARG A 177 -2.28 -15.58 14.89
CA ARG A 177 -2.33 -14.13 15.16
C ARG A 177 -1.54 -13.31 14.14
N LEU A 178 -0.37 -13.80 13.72
CA LEU A 178 0.38 -13.18 12.62
C LEU A 178 -0.43 -13.19 11.32
N VAL A 179 -1.06 -14.32 10.98
CA VAL A 179 -1.88 -14.47 9.77
C VAL A 179 -3.04 -13.48 9.74
N GLU A 180 -3.72 -13.27 10.87
CA GLU A 180 -4.82 -12.29 10.98
C GLU A 180 -4.34 -10.87 10.69
N GLU A 181 -3.27 -10.43 11.35
CA GLU A 181 -2.68 -9.09 11.19
C GLU A 181 -2.11 -8.89 9.78
N TYR A 182 -1.42 -9.90 9.25
CA TYR A 182 -0.90 -9.90 7.89
C TYR A 182 -2.03 -9.80 6.86
N ASN A 183 -3.08 -10.61 6.98
CA ASN A 183 -4.20 -10.59 6.04
C ASN A 183 -4.97 -9.27 6.09
N ALA A 184 -5.10 -8.64 7.27
CA ALA A 184 -5.66 -7.30 7.40
C ALA A 184 -4.79 -6.26 6.67
N PHE A 185 -3.46 -6.33 6.80
CA PHE A 185 -2.54 -5.50 6.04
C PHE A 185 -2.66 -5.72 4.52
N ILE A 186 -2.71 -6.98 4.09
CA ILE A 186 -2.84 -7.35 2.67
C ILE A 186 -4.10 -6.75 2.06
N GLN A 187 -5.23 -6.78 2.78
CA GLN A 187 -6.46 -6.19 2.31
C GLN A 187 -6.29 -4.68 2.07
N GLN A 188 -5.72 -3.96 3.03
CA GLN A 188 -5.46 -2.53 2.88
C GLN A 188 -4.49 -2.23 1.73
N PHE A 189 -3.48 -3.08 1.54
CA PHE A 189 -2.52 -2.94 0.44
C PHE A 189 -3.18 -3.18 -0.92
N ARG A 190 -4.03 -4.20 -1.06
CA ARG A 190 -4.80 -4.46 -2.28
C ARG A 190 -5.73 -3.29 -2.62
N ASP A 191 -6.41 -2.74 -1.62
CA ASP A 191 -7.30 -1.59 -1.79
C ASP A 191 -6.51 -0.34 -2.24
N ASN A 192 -5.31 -0.14 -1.68
CA ASN A 192 -4.41 0.93 -2.10
C ASN A 192 -3.90 0.75 -3.53
N ILE A 193 -3.51 -0.47 -3.92
CA ILE A 193 -3.12 -0.80 -5.31
C ILE A 193 -4.28 -0.52 -6.27
N ALA A 194 -5.51 -0.92 -5.92
CA ALA A 194 -6.68 -0.70 -6.75
C ALA A 194 -6.96 0.80 -6.94
N GLU A 195 -6.83 1.59 -5.87
CA GLU A 195 -6.95 3.05 -5.93
C GLU A 195 -5.87 3.65 -6.82
N LEU A 196 -4.60 3.26 -6.61
CA LEU A 196 -3.45 3.72 -7.40
C LEU A 196 -3.57 3.35 -8.87
N ARG A 197 -4.07 2.16 -9.21
CA ARG A 197 -4.34 1.76 -10.59
C ARG A 197 -5.39 2.67 -11.23
N ARG A 198 -6.47 3.00 -10.51
CA ARG A 198 -7.52 3.90 -11.00
C ARG A 198 -7.01 5.32 -11.25
N VAL A 199 -6.18 5.86 -10.35
CA VAL A 199 -5.79 7.28 -10.39
C VAL A 199 -4.46 7.52 -11.12
N ALA A 200 -3.51 6.60 -11.00
CA ALA A 200 -2.15 6.71 -11.54
C ALA A 200 -1.84 5.69 -12.65
N ARG A 201 -2.78 4.82 -13.04
CA ARG A 201 -2.60 3.78 -14.08
C ARG A 201 -1.36 2.90 -13.84
N THR A 202 -1.19 2.49 -12.59
CA THR A 202 -0.10 1.59 -12.17
C THR A 202 -0.32 0.18 -12.74
N GLU A 203 0.76 -0.53 -13.03
CA GLU A 203 0.69 -1.82 -13.72
C GLU A 203 0.35 -3.01 -12.82
N ILE A 204 0.51 -2.87 -11.51
CA ILE A 204 0.25 -3.95 -10.55
C ILE A 204 -1.24 -4.29 -10.51
N GLU A 205 -1.55 -5.59 -10.54
CA GLU A 205 -2.90 -6.12 -10.44
C GLU A 205 -3.25 -6.41 -8.97
N PRO A 206 -4.38 -5.91 -8.45
CA PRO A 206 -4.78 -6.19 -7.06
C PRO A 206 -4.87 -7.68 -6.68
N PRO A 207 -5.25 -8.62 -7.57
CA PRO A 207 -5.22 -10.06 -7.29
C PRO A 207 -3.82 -10.67 -7.11
N SER A 208 -2.74 -9.99 -7.52
CA SER A 208 -1.37 -10.51 -7.39
C SER A 208 -0.85 -10.54 -5.94
N VAL A 209 -1.59 -9.97 -4.99
CA VAL A 209 -1.24 -10.00 -3.56
C VAL A 209 -1.91 -11.20 -2.90
N LYS A 210 -1.11 -12.04 -2.23
CA LYS A 210 -1.54 -13.31 -1.66
C LYS A 210 -1.85 -13.21 -0.16
N PHE A 211 -2.92 -13.88 0.27
CA PHE A 211 -3.27 -14.03 1.69
C PHE A 211 -2.64 -15.27 2.28
N ALA A 212 -2.19 -15.16 3.53
CA ALA A 212 -1.66 -16.27 4.29
C ALA A 212 -2.79 -17.18 4.80
N LYS A 213 -2.46 -18.47 4.94
CA LYS A 213 -3.38 -19.49 5.44
C LYS A 213 -3.09 -19.74 6.92
N ALA A 214 -4.14 -19.76 7.73
CA ALA A 214 -4.06 -20.18 9.13
C ALA A 214 -3.85 -21.70 9.23
N ILE A 215 -3.18 -22.14 10.29
CA ILE A 215 -3.01 -23.56 10.60
C ILE A 215 -4.20 -23.98 11.47
N PRO A 216 -4.96 -25.03 11.09
CA PRO A 216 -6.08 -25.51 11.89
C PRO A 216 -5.56 -25.97 13.27
N GLY A 217 -6.07 -25.35 14.33
CA GLY A 217 -5.70 -25.71 15.70
C GLY A 217 -6.11 -27.16 16.02
N THR A 218 -5.30 -27.84 16.82
CA THR A 218 -5.71 -29.08 17.48
C THR A 218 -6.97 -28.81 18.31
N LYS A 219 -8.07 -29.51 18.02
CA LYS A 219 -9.32 -29.42 18.77
C LYS A 219 -9.02 -29.54 20.28
N PRO A 220 -9.64 -28.72 21.15
CA PRO A 220 -9.56 -28.97 22.59
C PRO A 220 -10.18 -30.34 22.87
N THR A 221 -9.40 -31.24 23.46
CA THR A 221 -9.90 -32.48 24.05
C THR A 221 -11.01 -32.09 25.01
N PRO A 222 -12.24 -32.63 24.89
CA PRO A 222 -13.28 -32.39 25.88
C PRO A 222 -12.73 -32.80 27.25
N GLN A 223 -12.70 -31.87 28.20
CA GLN A 223 -12.43 -32.21 29.59
C GLN A 223 -13.49 -33.24 30.03
N PRO A 224 -13.10 -34.36 30.68
CA PRO A 224 -14.08 -35.23 31.29
C PRO A 224 -14.79 -34.43 32.37
N THR A 225 -16.11 -34.35 32.26
CA THR A 225 -16.96 -33.86 33.34
C THR A 225 -16.83 -34.84 34.50
N GLU A 226 -16.23 -34.40 35.62
CA GLU A 226 -16.41 -35.05 36.93
C GLU A 226 -17.82 -34.79 37.47
#